data_AF-O26926-F1
#
_entry.id   AF-O26926-F1
#
_cell.length_a   1.000
_cell.length_b   1.000
_cell.length_c   1.000
_cell.angle_alpha   90.00
_cell.angle_beta   90.00
_cell.angle_gamma   90.00
#
_symmetry.space_group_name_H-M   'P 1'
#
loop_
_entity.id
_entity.type
_entity.pdbx_description
1 polymer ?
#
loop_
_entity_poly.entity_id
_entity_poly.type
_entity_poly.pdbx_seq_one_letter_code
_entity_poly.pdbx_strand_id
1 'polypeptide(L)'
;MKLKQIERKTSETGMSPSDTLRVKGLVIMGKPIAEAIRSVKGEEESETMEISEKESHGDRYDVEKLRRIIRAQRSRLRNQGSTIERLKRERKSLLGKIRELEDEKSRLEKKLERIQYEYSKDLLLNRELSHKLKVIEKLQKKYADEKSRREALERDLDSLLQIRDMESSGDTTPIKIIETFTRDGIRRACSRWKIKTGDVLLLRSSEGGGSQTARILLDLGPRAIITEDKMSHQALEVFEGAEVPVIPVRSLHIGVHGDFGSVKTQDLNREIKKWKHRLNEKRKKEEEEELLKVITEYRAQRRRNHK
;
A
#
# COMPACT_ATOMS: atom_id res chain seq x y z
N MET A 1 50.51 0.97 30.72
CA MET A 1 51.33 2.21 30.75
C MET A 1 51.78 2.58 32.18
N LYS A 2 50.90 2.64 33.20
CA LYS A 2 51.30 3.06 34.57
C LYS A 2 52.11 2.03 35.38
N LEU A 3 51.83 0.73 35.28
CA LEU A 3 52.55 -0.30 36.06
C LEU A 3 54.03 -0.45 35.66
N LYS A 4 54.35 -0.32 34.36
CA LYS A 4 55.75 -0.30 33.86
C LYS A 4 56.52 0.95 34.33
N GLN A 5 55.84 2.07 34.53
CA GLN A 5 56.47 3.28 35.11
C GLN A 5 56.78 3.09 36.61
N ILE A 6 55.99 2.31 37.33
CA ILE A 6 56.26 1.98 38.73
C ILE A 6 57.49 1.09 38.82
N GLU A 7 57.56 0.01 38.04
CA GLU A 7 58.70 -0.91 38.01
C GLU A 7 60.02 -0.20 37.68
N ARG A 8 60.00 0.73 36.72
CA ARG A 8 61.19 1.53 36.37
C ARG A 8 61.62 2.44 37.52
N LYS A 9 60.69 3.15 38.15
CA LYS A 9 61.00 4.06 39.28
C LYS A 9 61.43 3.31 40.53
N THR A 10 60.88 2.13 40.81
CA THR A 10 61.26 1.33 41.96
C THR A 10 62.60 0.61 41.77
N SER A 11 62.96 0.21 40.53
CA SER A 11 64.29 -0.30 40.21
C SER A 11 65.37 0.78 40.31
N GLU A 12 65.06 2.02 39.91
CA GLU A 12 65.94 3.19 40.10
C GLU A 12 66.13 3.56 41.59
N THR A 13 65.18 3.20 42.45
CA THR A 13 65.23 3.48 43.91
C THR A 13 65.79 2.31 44.73
N GLY A 14 66.16 1.19 44.07
CA GLY A 14 66.78 0.02 44.72
C GLY A 14 65.84 -0.83 45.59
N MET A 15 64.52 -0.76 45.38
CA MET A 15 63.53 -1.47 46.21
C MET A 15 63.45 -2.97 45.89
N SER A 16 63.16 -3.80 46.91
CA SER A 16 63.00 -5.25 46.78
C SER A 16 61.79 -5.63 45.91
N PRO A 17 61.77 -6.81 45.26
CA PRO A 17 60.61 -7.32 44.51
C PRO A 17 59.28 -7.36 45.31
N SER A 18 59.36 -7.42 46.65
CA SER A 18 58.19 -7.40 47.54
C SER A 18 57.59 -5.98 47.68
N ASP A 19 58.44 -4.97 47.80
CA ASP A 19 58.03 -3.57 48.00
C ASP A 19 57.44 -2.97 46.73
N THR A 20 57.95 -3.41 45.58
CA THR A 20 57.35 -3.12 44.27
C THR A 20 55.90 -3.59 44.18
N LEU A 21 55.58 -4.75 44.77
CA LEU A 21 54.22 -5.28 44.79
C LEU A 21 53.31 -4.43 45.70
N ARG A 22 53.81 -4.03 46.89
CA ARG A 22 53.08 -3.15 47.82
C ARG A 22 52.80 -1.77 47.21
N VAL A 23 53.78 -1.17 46.54
CA VAL A 23 53.60 0.11 45.81
C VAL A 23 52.57 -0.02 44.69
N LYS A 24 52.58 -1.13 43.92
CA LYS A 24 51.56 -1.39 42.88
C LYS A 24 50.14 -1.46 43.47
N GLY A 25 49.96 -2.12 44.61
CA GLY A 25 48.67 -2.20 45.30
C GLY A 25 48.14 -0.83 45.73
N LEU A 26 48.98 0.01 46.33
CA LEU A 26 48.60 1.36 46.77
C LEU A 26 48.21 2.28 45.61
N VAL A 27 48.85 2.12 44.46
CA VAL A 27 48.53 2.90 43.26
C VAL A 27 47.23 2.43 42.59
N ILE A 28 46.91 1.13 42.64
CA ILE A 28 45.59 0.61 42.19
C ILE A 28 44.47 1.17 43.06
N MET A 29 44.72 1.34 44.37
CA MET A 29 43.80 1.98 45.32
C MET A 29 43.69 3.51 45.16
N GLY A 30 44.34 4.09 44.14
CA GLY A 30 44.17 5.50 43.77
C GLY A 30 45.20 6.47 44.37
N LYS A 31 46.22 5.99 45.10
CA LYS A 31 47.29 6.87 45.62
C LYS A 31 48.28 7.29 44.52
N PRO A 32 48.80 8.53 44.54
CA PRO A 32 49.85 8.95 43.62
C PRO A 32 51.14 8.14 43.81
N ILE A 33 51.83 7.80 42.71
CA ILE A 33 53.02 6.94 42.70
C ILE A 33 54.12 7.43 43.66
N ALA A 34 54.33 8.74 43.76
CA ALA A 34 55.35 9.33 44.64
C ALA A 34 55.01 9.19 46.14
N GLU A 35 53.73 9.17 46.50
CA GLU A 35 53.29 9.00 47.89
C GLU A 35 53.32 7.54 48.33
N ALA A 36 53.01 6.62 47.41
CA ALA A 36 53.11 5.19 47.64
C ALA A 36 54.57 4.74 47.92
N ILE A 37 55.55 5.31 47.21
CA ILE A 37 56.99 5.02 47.44
C ILE A 37 57.46 5.54 48.81
N ARG A 38 57.05 6.76 49.20
CA ARG A 38 57.41 7.33 50.51
C ARG A 38 56.82 6.55 51.68
N SER A 39 55.59 6.06 51.52
CA SER A 39 54.92 5.29 52.59
C SER A 39 55.65 3.98 52.88
N VAL A 40 56.13 3.31 51.83
CA VAL A 40 56.90 2.05 51.99
C VAL A 40 58.32 2.31 52.51
N LYS A 41 58.95 3.43 52.11
CA LYS A 41 60.30 3.80 52.57
C LYS A 41 60.33 4.37 54.00
N GLY A 42 59.27 5.08 54.42
CA GLY A 42 59.14 5.64 55.77
C GLY A 42 58.81 4.61 56.85
N GLU A 43 58.37 3.41 56.46
CA GLU A 43 58.20 2.29 57.40
C GLU A 43 59.54 1.61 57.77
N GLU A 44 60.63 1.80 57.01
CA GLU A 44 61.95 1.21 57.31
C GLU A 44 62.80 2.03 58.32
N GLU A 45 62.48 3.31 58.56
CA GLU A 45 63.27 4.20 59.45
C GLU A 45 62.66 4.39 60.86
N SER A 46 61.61 3.65 61.23
CA SER A 46 60.88 3.88 62.49
C SER A 46 61.01 2.77 63.55
N GLU A 47 61.85 1.75 63.31
CA GLU A 47 62.16 0.70 64.31
C GLU A 47 63.55 0.87 64.92
N THR A 48 63.78 1.98 65.61
CA THR A 48 64.81 2.05 66.68
C THR A 48 64.34 2.98 67.79
N MET A 49 64.03 2.38 68.95
CA MET A 49 63.82 3.06 70.23
C MET A 49 65.12 3.73 70.70
N GLU A 50 65.05 5.01 71.08
CA GLU A 50 65.95 5.58 72.10
C GLU A 50 65.11 6.23 73.20
N ILE A 51 65.32 5.72 74.42
CA ILE A 51 64.82 6.25 75.68
C ILE A 51 65.77 7.38 76.09
N SER A 52 65.25 8.58 76.32
CA SER A 52 66.00 9.67 76.93
C SER A 52 65.25 10.14 78.17
N GLU A 53 65.67 9.63 79.32
CA GLU A 53 65.34 10.17 80.63
C GLU A 53 66.22 11.39 80.89
N LYS A 54 65.58 12.54 81.17
CA LYS A 54 66.18 13.59 82.00
C LYS A 54 65.20 13.95 83.09
N GLU A 55 65.57 13.61 84.31
CA GLU A 55 64.87 13.99 85.51
C GLU A 55 65.03 15.48 85.85
N SER A 56 64.04 15.91 86.62
CA SER A 56 64.06 16.98 87.62
C SER A 56 63.67 18.39 87.17
N HIS A 57 62.44 18.77 87.50
CA HIS A 57 62.22 19.56 88.72
C HIS A 57 60.77 19.48 89.16
N GLY A 58 60.56 19.26 90.46
CA GLY A 58 59.24 19.27 91.07
C GLY A 58 58.57 20.63 90.89
N ASP A 59 57.41 20.63 90.23
CA ASP A 59 56.47 21.73 90.34
C ASP A 59 55.08 21.16 90.57
N ARG A 60 54.47 21.65 91.63
CA ARG A 60 53.16 21.24 92.14
C ARG A 60 52.16 21.44 91.01
N TYR A 61 51.66 20.36 90.37
CA TYR A 61 50.58 20.46 89.39
C TYR A 61 49.48 21.33 89.99
N ASP A 62 49.24 22.50 89.40
CA ASP A 62 48.16 23.40 89.80
C ASP A 62 46.86 22.65 89.50
N VAL A 63 46.34 21.98 90.53
CA VAL A 63 45.14 21.14 90.49
C VAL A 63 43.98 21.91 89.84
N GLU A 64 43.98 23.25 89.94
CA GLU A 64 43.00 24.14 89.33
C GLU A 64 43.09 24.22 87.79
N LYS A 65 44.29 24.19 87.19
CA LYS A 65 44.47 24.15 85.72
C LYS A 65 43.99 22.83 85.13
N LEU A 66 44.34 21.70 85.76
CA LEU A 66 43.85 20.38 85.34
C LEU A 66 42.33 20.28 85.50
N ARG A 67 41.76 20.81 86.59
CA ARG A 67 40.30 20.90 86.77
C ARG A 67 39.62 21.77 85.71
N ARG A 68 40.24 22.86 85.25
CA ARG A 68 39.72 23.69 84.14
C ARG A 68 39.74 22.93 82.81
N ILE A 69 40.82 22.22 82.51
CA ILE A 69 40.94 21.40 81.29
C ILE A 69 39.90 20.27 81.30
N ILE A 70 39.74 19.55 82.42
CA ILE A 70 38.72 18.50 82.57
C ILE A 70 37.30 19.08 82.41
N ARG A 71 37.02 20.26 82.97
CA ARG A 71 35.72 20.94 82.78
C ARG A 71 35.47 21.31 81.31
N ALA A 72 36.47 21.86 80.62
CA ALA A 72 36.39 22.21 79.21
C ALA A 72 36.19 20.97 78.31
N GLN A 73 36.93 19.88 78.59
CA GLN A 73 36.79 18.60 77.89
C GLN A 73 35.42 17.95 78.15
N ARG A 74 34.90 17.99 79.39
CA ARG A 74 33.54 17.55 79.71
C ARG A 74 32.47 18.38 78.99
N SER A 75 32.68 19.69 78.86
CA SER A 75 31.79 20.56 78.06
C SER A 75 31.82 20.21 76.57
N ARG A 76 33.02 19.97 76.00
CA ARG A 76 33.19 19.54 74.62
C ARG A 76 32.54 18.19 74.35
N LEU A 77 32.72 17.22 75.25
CA LEU A 77 32.07 15.90 75.18
C LEU A 77 30.54 16.02 75.23
N ARG A 78 29.99 16.91 76.06
CA ARG A 78 28.54 17.19 76.09
C ARG A 78 28.04 17.79 74.76
N ASN A 79 28.74 18.77 74.20
CA ASN A 79 28.38 19.39 72.92
C ASN A 79 28.52 18.41 71.74
N GLN A 80 29.54 17.55 71.76
CA GLN A 80 29.68 16.47 70.77
C GLN A 80 28.56 15.44 70.93
N GLY A 81 28.19 15.09 72.16
CA GLY A 81 27.05 14.22 72.46
C GLY A 81 25.73 14.76 71.91
N SER A 82 25.43 16.03 72.16
CA SER A 82 24.21 16.68 71.64
C SER A 82 24.20 16.78 70.11
N THR A 83 25.36 17.02 69.49
CA THR A 83 25.53 17.03 68.03
C THR A 83 25.29 15.65 67.44
N ILE A 84 25.87 14.60 68.02
CA ILE A 84 25.65 13.21 67.61
C ILE A 84 24.16 12.85 67.70
N GLU A 85 23.48 13.29 68.76
CA GLU A 85 22.05 13.03 68.94
C GLU A 85 21.17 13.78 67.95
N ARG A 86 21.51 15.02 67.58
CA ARG A 86 20.87 15.75 66.48
C ARG A 86 21.07 15.02 65.14
N LEU A 87 22.30 14.65 64.81
CA LEU A 87 22.63 13.93 63.58
C LEU A 87 21.95 12.55 63.52
N LYS A 88 21.82 11.84 64.65
CA LYS A 88 21.06 10.58 64.73
C LYS A 88 19.58 10.77 64.42
N ARG A 89 18.96 11.84 64.95
CA ARG A 89 17.56 12.19 64.65
C ARG A 89 17.37 12.56 63.18
N GLU A 90 18.27 13.37 62.64
CA GLU A 90 18.26 13.77 61.22
C GLU A 90 18.44 12.56 60.30
N ARG A 91 19.40 11.68 60.59
CA ARG A 91 19.58 10.41 59.88
C ARG A 91 18.31 9.56 59.92
N LYS A 92 17.64 9.45 61.07
CA LYS A 92 16.38 8.70 61.20
C LYS A 92 15.27 9.30 60.33
N SER A 93 15.15 10.63 60.31
CA SER A 93 14.18 11.35 59.46
C SER A 93 14.46 11.13 57.96
N LEU A 94 15.71 11.30 57.53
CA LEU A 94 16.12 11.08 56.15
C LEU A 94 15.90 9.63 55.70
N LEU A 95 16.21 8.65 56.55
CA LEU A 95 15.93 7.24 56.27
C LEU A 95 14.41 6.96 56.16
N GLY A 96 13.58 7.65 56.95
CA GLY A 96 12.13 7.61 56.80
C GLY A 96 11.68 8.14 55.44
N LYS A 97 12.22 9.30 55.02
CA LYS A 97 11.91 9.91 53.73
C LYS A 97 12.35 9.04 52.55
N ILE A 98 13.53 8.41 52.64
CA ILE A 98 14.01 7.48 51.61
C ILE A 98 13.02 6.32 51.45
N ARG A 99 12.57 5.71 52.56
CA ARG A 99 11.58 4.61 52.50
C ARG A 99 10.25 5.05 51.89
N GLU A 100 9.74 6.22 52.26
CA GLU A 100 8.52 6.77 51.66
C GLU A 100 8.67 6.96 50.14
N LEU A 101 9.80 7.52 49.70
CA LEU A 101 10.08 7.73 48.28
C LEU A 101 10.29 6.41 47.53
N GLU A 102 10.90 5.41 48.15
CA GLU A 102 11.05 4.06 47.60
C GLU A 102 9.68 3.38 47.42
N ASP A 103 8.81 3.50 48.43
CA ASP A 103 7.43 2.99 48.36
C ASP A 103 6.61 3.71 47.27
N GLU A 104 6.75 5.03 47.17
CA GLU A 104 6.09 5.82 46.14
C GLU A 104 6.60 5.46 44.74
N LYS A 105 7.91 5.32 44.57
CA LYS A 105 8.53 4.87 43.33
C LYS A 105 8.01 3.49 42.93
N SER A 106 7.97 2.52 43.85
CA SER A 106 7.45 1.19 43.57
C SER A 106 5.97 1.22 43.16
N ARG A 107 5.15 2.08 43.79
CA ARG A 107 3.74 2.26 43.42
C ARG A 107 3.60 2.86 42.02
N LEU A 108 4.40 3.87 41.68
CA LEU A 108 4.39 4.51 40.38
C LEU A 108 4.88 3.56 39.28
N GLU A 109 5.93 2.78 39.52
CA GLU A 109 6.42 1.75 38.60
C GLU A 109 5.34 0.71 38.29
N LYS A 110 4.66 0.18 39.32
CA LYS A 110 3.55 -0.76 39.13
C LYS A 110 2.37 -0.15 38.35
N LYS A 111 2.08 1.14 38.56
CA LYS A 111 1.05 1.85 37.78
C LYS A 111 1.47 2.00 36.32
N LEU A 112 2.73 2.35 36.07
CA LEU A 112 3.29 2.49 34.73
C LEU A 112 3.23 1.17 33.98
N GLU A 113 3.63 0.06 34.61
CA GLU A 113 3.55 -1.28 34.02
C GLU A 113 2.12 -1.66 33.64
N ARG A 114 1.14 -1.38 34.50
CA ARG A 114 -0.28 -1.63 34.20
C ARG A 114 -0.76 -0.83 32.99
N ILE A 115 -0.46 0.47 32.95
CA ILE A 115 -0.83 1.35 31.84
C ILE A 115 -0.16 0.89 30.54
N GLN A 116 1.12 0.51 30.59
CA GLN A 116 1.85 0.00 29.42
C GLN A 116 1.26 -1.32 28.92
N TYR A 117 0.83 -2.20 29.82
CA TYR A 117 0.18 -3.45 29.47
C TYR A 117 -1.17 -3.21 28.80
N GLU A 118 -2.01 -2.35 29.38
CA GLU A 118 -3.32 -1.97 28.81
C GLU A 118 -3.15 -1.32 27.43
N TYR A 119 -2.25 -0.35 27.31
CA TYR A 119 -1.96 0.32 26.03
C TYR A 119 -1.48 -0.68 24.96
N SER A 120 -0.60 -1.61 25.34
CA SER A 120 -0.10 -2.64 24.41
C SER A 120 -1.22 -3.58 23.95
N LYS A 121 -2.12 -3.97 24.86
CA LYS A 121 -3.31 -4.77 24.54
C LYS A 121 -4.24 -4.02 23.58
N ASP A 122 -4.50 -2.74 23.85
CA ASP A 122 -5.37 -1.91 23.02
C ASP A 122 -4.77 -1.69 21.63
N LEU A 123 -3.45 -1.51 21.51
CA LEU A 123 -2.78 -1.42 20.22
C LEU A 123 -2.95 -2.70 19.39
N LEU A 124 -2.83 -3.88 20.01
CA LEU A 124 -3.05 -5.16 19.33
C LEU A 124 -4.50 -5.28 18.85
N LEU A 125 -5.47 -4.94 19.72
CA LEU A 125 -6.88 -4.96 19.37
C LEU A 125 -7.20 -3.98 18.23
N ASN A 126 -6.69 -2.75 18.30
CA ASN A 126 -6.89 -1.74 17.26
C ASN A 126 -6.27 -2.14 15.92
N ARG A 127 -5.12 -2.83 15.92
CA ARG A 127 -4.52 -3.40 14.71
C ARG A 127 -5.39 -4.49 14.11
N GLU A 128 -5.89 -5.41 14.94
CA GLU A 128 -6.79 -6.47 14.48
C GLU A 128 -8.09 -5.89 13.92
N LEU A 129 -8.69 -4.93 14.62
CA LEU A 129 -9.90 -4.24 14.19
C LEU A 129 -9.66 -3.51 12.86
N SER A 130 -8.56 -2.77 12.74
CA SER A 130 -8.18 -2.09 11.49
C SER A 130 -7.98 -3.08 10.34
N HIS A 131 -7.39 -4.24 10.60
CA HIS A 131 -7.25 -5.29 9.60
C HIS A 131 -8.62 -5.85 9.18
N LYS A 132 -9.48 -6.19 10.14
CA LYS A 132 -10.84 -6.68 9.88
C LYS A 132 -11.68 -5.66 9.08
N LEU A 133 -11.61 -4.38 9.43
CA LEU A 133 -12.30 -3.32 8.68
C LEU A 133 -11.85 -3.25 7.22
N LYS A 134 -10.54 -3.31 6.95
CA LYS A 134 -10.01 -3.35 5.57
C LYS A 134 -10.48 -4.58 4.80
N VAL A 135 -10.60 -5.73 5.48
CA VAL A 135 -11.14 -6.95 4.85
C VAL A 135 -12.62 -6.78 4.54
N ILE A 136 -13.41 -6.23 5.47
CA ILE A 136 -14.84 -5.95 5.27
C ILE A 136 -15.03 -4.99 4.09
N GLU A 137 -14.27 -3.90 4.02
CA GLU A 137 -14.35 -2.93 2.92
C GLU A 137 -14.06 -3.60 1.56
N LYS A 138 -13.02 -4.43 1.49
CA LYS A 138 -12.70 -5.21 0.28
C LYS A 138 -13.82 -6.18 -0.10
N LEU A 139 -14.43 -6.84 0.88
CA LEU A 139 -15.55 -7.77 0.65
C LEU A 139 -16.80 -7.03 0.18
N GLN A 140 -17.11 -5.88 0.79
CA GLN A 140 -18.23 -5.04 0.37
C GLN A 140 -18.06 -4.55 -1.06
N LYS A 141 -16.86 -4.11 -1.45
CA LYS A 141 -16.58 -3.72 -2.83
C LYS A 141 -16.78 -4.86 -3.80
N LYS A 142 -16.22 -6.05 -3.50
CA LYS A 142 -16.43 -7.26 -4.32
C LYS A 142 -17.90 -7.63 -4.44
N TYR A 143 -18.65 -7.52 -3.35
CA TYR A 143 -20.09 -7.80 -3.34
C TYR A 143 -20.86 -6.80 -4.20
N ALA A 144 -20.55 -5.50 -4.12
CA ALA A 144 -21.19 -4.48 -4.95
C ALA A 144 -20.89 -4.72 -6.44
N ASP A 145 -19.63 -5.01 -6.79
CA ASP A 145 -19.22 -5.32 -8.15
C ASP A 145 -19.98 -6.55 -8.68
N GLU A 146 -20.04 -7.63 -7.91
CA GLU A 146 -20.72 -8.87 -8.31
C GLU A 146 -22.25 -8.70 -8.38
N LYS A 147 -22.83 -7.92 -7.46
CA LYS A 147 -24.27 -7.57 -7.51
C LYS A 147 -24.59 -6.79 -8.79
N SER A 148 -23.77 -5.80 -9.15
CA SER A 148 -23.96 -5.02 -10.37
C SER A 148 -23.85 -5.88 -11.64
N ARG A 149 -22.94 -6.86 -11.63
CA ARG A 149 -22.79 -7.85 -12.73
C ARG A 149 -24.01 -8.75 -12.82
N ARG A 150 -24.51 -9.27 -11.69
CA ARG A 150 -25.72 -10.09 -11.65
C ARG A 150 -26.91 -9.31 -12.21
N GLU A 151 -27.13 -8.07 -11.77
CA GLU A 151 -28.21 -7.22 -12.24
C GLU A 151 -28.08 -6.88 -13.74
N ALA A 152 -26.85 -6.75 -14.26
CA ALA A 152 -26.64 -6.64 -15.70
C ALA A 152 -27.03 -7.93 -16.42
N LEU A 153 -26.57 -9.08 -15.97
CA LEU A 153 -26.89 -10.37 -16.57
C LEU A 153 -28.40 -10.69 -16.51
N GLU A 154 -29.09 -10.29 -15.44
CA GLU A 154 -30.55 -10.44 -15.32
C GLU A 154 -31.27 -9.60 -16.37
N ARG A 155 -30.88 -8.33 -16.56
CA ARG A 155 -31.43 -7.48 -17.63
C ARG A 155 -31.18 -8.06 -19.03
N ASP A 156 -29.99 -8.62 -19.24
CA ASP A 156 -29.63 -9.27 -20.51
C ASP A 156 -30.54 -10.48 -20.77
N LEU A 157 -30.78 -11.29 -19.74
CA LEU A 157 -31.61 -12.49 -19.82
C LEU A 157 -33.07 -12.14 -20.07
N ASP A 158 -33.62 -11.17 -19.35
CA ASP A 158 -34.98 -10.68 -19.55
C ASP A 158 -35.17 -10.17 -20.99
N SER A 159 -34.20 -9.42 -21.51
CA SER A 159 -34.22 -8.95 -22.90
C SER A 159 -34.19 -10.11 -23.90
N LEU A 160 -33.38 -11.15 -23.64
CA LEU A 160 -33.33 -12.35 -24.49
C LEU A 160 -34.64 -13.14 -24.47
N LEU A 161 -35.30 -13.24 -23.32
CA LEU A 161 -36.61 -13.89 -23.21
C LEU A 161 -37.67 -13.12 -24.01
N GLN A 162 -37.72 -11.79 -23.90
CA GLN A 162 -38.64 -10.96 -24.67
C GLN A 162 -38.43 -11.10 -26.18
N ILE A 163 -37.17 -11.16 -26.64
CA ILE A 163 -36.85 -11.43 -28.06
C ILE A 163 -37.45 -12.78 -28.49
N ARG A 164 -37.26 -13.83 -27.68
CA ARG A 164 -37.76 -15.18 -27.98
C ARG A 164 -39.29 -15.25 -28.06
N ASP A 165 -39.97 -14.57 -27.14
CA ASP A 165 -41.43 -14.51 -27.13
C ASP A 165 -41.95 -13.77 -28.37
N MET A 166 -41.24 -12.73 -28.81
CA MET A 166 -41.56 -12.00 -30.04
C MET A 166 -41.29 -12.82 -31.30
N GLU A 167 -40.17 -13.56 -31.37
CA GLU A 167 -39.88 -14.50 -32.47
C GLU A 167 -40.99 -15.54 -32.63
N SER A 168 -41.57 -15.98 -31.52
CA SER A 168 -42.66 -16.98 -31.49
C SER A 168 -43.99 -16.42 -32.00
N SER A 169 -44.22 -15.11 -31.86
CA SER A 169 -45.47 -14.44 -32.25
C SER A 169 -45.54 -14.13 -33.76
N GLY A 170 -44.41 -14.10 -34.47
CA GLY A 170 -44.34 -14.05 -35.96
C GLY A 170 -44.66 -12.70 -36.63
N ASP A 171 -45.45 -11.84 -36.00
CA ASP A 171 -45.88 -10.55 -36.57
C ASP A 171 -44.79 -9.48 -36.57
N THR A 172 -43.81 -9.62 -35.68
CA THR A 172 -42.74 -8.64 -35.46
C THR A 172 -41.38 -9.35 -35.46
N THR A 173 -40.43 -8.82 -36.23
CA THR A 173 -39.05 -9.32 -36.28
C THR A 173 -38.21 -8.56 -35.25
N PRO A 174 -37.50 -9.25 -34.34
CA PRO A 174 -36.53 -8.61 -33.47
C PRO A 174 -35.33 -8.09 -34.27
N ILE A 175 -34.82 -6.95 -33.83
CA ILE A 175 -33.62 -6.32 -34.36
C ILE A 175 -32.57 -6.29 -33.26
N LYS A 176 -31.42 -6.91 -33.52
CA LYS A 176 -30.30 -6.96 -32.59
C LYS A 176 -29.42 -5.72 -32.79
N ILE A 177 -29.21 -4.96 -31.72
CA ILE A 177 -28.48 -3.69 -31.79
C ILE A 177 -26.99 -3.93 -31.61
N ILE A 178 -26.20 -3.32 -32.49
CA ILE A 178 -24.75 -3.23 -32.43
C ILE A 178 -24.39 -1.74 -32.31
N GLU A 179 -23.84 -1.35 -31.16
CA GLU A 179 -23.51 0.05 -30.87
C GLU A 179 -22.49 0.65 -31.85
N THR A 180 -21.44 -0.11 -32.19
CA THR A 180 -20.33 0.38 -33.02
C THR A 180 -19.98 -0.63 -34.10
N PHE A 181 -19.91 -0.21 -35.36
CA PHE A 181 -19.51 -1.04 -36.50
C PHE A 181 -17.99 -1.27 -36.54
N THR A 182 -17.46 -1.91 -35.50
CA THR A 182 -16.05 -2.30 -35.35
C THR A 182 -15.96 -3.78 -35.00
N ARG A 183 -14.78 -4.40 -35.19
CA ARG A 183 -14.57 -5.82 -34.83
C ARG A 183 -14.93 -6.10 -33.36
N ASP A 184 -14.56 -5.21 -32.46
CA ASP A 184 -14.90 -5.35 -31.04
C ASP A 184 -16.39 -5.11 -30.76
N GLY A 185 -17.01 -4.15 -31.45
CA GLY A 185 -18.45 -3.92 -31.33
C GLY A 185 -19.27 -5.12 -31.74
N ILE A 186 -18.95 -5.71 -32.90
CA ILE A 186 -19.59 -6.94 -33.39
C ILE A 186 -19.35 -8.09 -32.41
N ARG A 187 -18.13 -8.30 -31.93
CA ARG A 187 -17.82 -9.38 -30.97
C ARG A 187 -18.62 -9.23 -29.67
N ARG A 188 -18.73 -8.01 -29.12
CA ARG A 188 -19.54 -7.74 -27.92
C ARG A 188 -21.01 -8.06 -28.16
N ALA A 189 -21.55 -7.64 -29.30
CA ALA A 189 -22.93 -7.91 -29.66
C ALA A 189 -23.20 -9.40 -29.89
N CYS A 190 -22.29 -10.14 -30.54
CA CYS A 190 -22.40 -11.60 -30.68
C CYS A 190 -22.40 -12.32 -29.32
N SER A 191 -21.56 -11.88 -28.38
CA SER A 191 -21.53 -12.46 -27.03
C SER A 191 -22.81 -12.19 -26.25
N ARG A 192 -23.36 -10.97 -26.35
CA ARG A 192 -24.58 -10.55 -25.65
C ARG A 192 -25.85 -11.17 -26.24
N TRP A 193 -26.03 -11.06 -27.56
CA TRP A 193 -27.29 -11.40 -28.22
C TRP A 193 -27.32 -12.77 -28.88
N LYS A 194 -26.20 -13.51 -28.87
CA LYS A 194 -26.04 -14.78 -29.59
C LYS A 194 -26.62 -14.68 -31.01
N ILE A 195 -26.05 -13.77 -31.80
CA ILE A 195 -26.48 -13.50 -33.18
C ILE A 195 -26.41 -14.80 -34.00
N LYS A 196 -27.50 -15.12 -34.68
CA LYS A 196 -27.67 -16.28 -35.55
C LYS A 196 -27.82 -15.81 -37.00
N THR A 197 -27.63 -16.75 -37.91
CA THR A 197 -27.90 -16.55 -39.33
C THR A 197 -29.38 -16.24 -39.54
N GLY A 198 -29.66 -15.22 -40.35
CA GLY A 198 -31.02 -14.74 -40.63
C GLY A 198 -31.52 -13.64 -39.71
N ASP A 199 -30.73 -13.22 -38.71
CA ASP A 199 -31.08 -12.11 -37.83
C ASP A 199 -31.02 -10.77 -38.56
N VAL A 200 -31.81 -9.80 -38.08
CA VAL A 200 -31.77 -8.41 -38.54
C VAL A 200 -30.94 -7.60 -37.55
N LEU A 201 -29.98 -6.84 -38.05
CA LEU A 201 -29.02 -6.11 -37.23
C LEU A 201 -29.23 -4.60 -37.39
N LEU A 202 -29.20 -3.86 -36.28
CA LEU A 202 -29.15 -2.40 -36.29
C LEU A 202 -27.75 -1.95 -35.90
N LEU A 203 -27.10 -1.19 -36.78
CA LEU A 203 -25.86 -0.48 -36.49
C LEU A 203 -26.22 0.94 -36.04
N ARG A 204 -25.95 1.23 -34.77
CA ARG A 204 -26.17 2.57 -34.20
C ARG A 204 -25.16 3.55 -34.76
N SER A 205 -23.88 3.22 -34.67
CA SER A 205 -22.82 3.93 -35.39
C SER A 205 -22.25 3.04 -36.49
N SER A 206 -22.45 3.48 -37.74
CA SER A 206 -21.87 2.88 -38.94
C SER A 206 -20.40 3.28 -39.16
N GLU A 207 -19.87 4.17 -38.32
CA GLU A 207 -18.52 4.70 -38.45
C GLU A 207 -17.47 3.69 -37.97
N GLY A 208 -16.31 3.67 -38.64
CA GLY A 208 -15.18 2.82 -38.25
C GLY A 208 -15.17 1.41 -38.83
N GLY A 209 -16.18 1.00 -39.60
CA GLY A 209 -16.19 -0.28 -40.30
C GLY A 209 -15.97 -0.15 -41.81
N GLY A 210 -14.88 -0.74 -42.30
CA GLY A 210 -14.56 -0.85 -43.72
C GLY A 210 -14.94 -2.20 -44.31
N SER A 211 -14.30 -2.56 -45.42
CA SER A 211 -14.50 -3.82 -46.12
C SER A 211 -14.23 -5.07 -45.25
N GLN A 212 -13.21 -5.02 -44.38
CA GLN A 212 -12.89 -6.14 -43.48
C GLN A 212 -13.98 -6.37 -42.43
N THR A 213 -14.46 -5.31 -41.78
CA THR A 213 -15.52 -5.40 -40.78
C THR A 213 -16.84 -5.87 -41.41
N ALA A 214 -17.11 -5.43 -42.64
CA ALA A 214 -18.27 -5.89 -43.40
C ALA A 214 -18.22 -7.41 -43.66
N ARG A 215 -17.06 -7.97 -44.02
CA ARG A 215 -16.89 -9.42 -44.18
C ARG A 215 -17.15 -10.20 -42.89
N ILE A 216 -16.64 -9.71 -41.75
CA ILE A 216 -16.91 -10.33 -40.44
C ILE A 216 -18.42 -10.36 -40.15
N LEU A 217 -19.13 -9.29 -40.50
CA LEU A 217 -20.58 -9.23 -40.33
C LEU A 217 -21.31 -10.15 -41.31
N LEU A 218 -20.82 -10.29 -42.55
CA LEU A 218 -21.35 -11.23 -43.55
C LEU A 218 -21.20 -12.68 -43.12
N ASP A 219 -20.10 -13.05 -42.47
CA ASP A 219 -19.88 -14.41 -41.96
C ASP A 219 -20.94 -14.85 -40.93
N LEU A 220 -21.59 -13.89 -40.26
CA LEU A 220 -22.74 -14.15 -39.38
C LEU A 220 -24.02 -14.46 -40.16
N GLY A 221 -24.08 -14.09 -41.44
CA GLY A 221 -25.21 -14.26 -42.35
C GLY A 221 -26.46 -13.46 -41.95
N PRO A 222 -26.38 -12.14 -41.78
CA PRO A 222 -27.53 -11.31 -41.45
C PRO A 222 -28.54 -11.26 -42.60
N ARG A 223 -29.84 -11.23 -42.27
CA ARG A 223 -30.91 -11.09 -43.27
C ARG A 223 -31.00 -9.67 -43.84
N ALA A 224 -30.77 -8.68 -42.99
CA ALA A 224 -30.74 -7.27 -43.35
C ALA A 224 -29.95 -6.49 -42.30
N ILE A 225 -29.35 -5.39 -42.73
CA ILE A 225 -28.60 -4.47 -41.89
C ILE A 225 -29.32 -3.12 -41.94
N ILE A 226 -29.64 -2.59 -40.77
CA ILE A 226 -30.26 -1.29 -40.58
C ILE A 226 -29.19 -0.33 -40.07
N THR A 227 -29.10 0.88 -40.61
CA THR A 227 -28.09 1.87 -40.21
C THR A 227 -28.75 3.20 -39.83
N GLU A 228 -28.34 3.79 -38.70
CA GLU A 228 -28.76 5.16 -38.36
C GLU A 228 -28.01 6.21 -39.20
N ASP A 229 -26.71 5.97 -39.40
CA ASP A 229 -25.80 6.86 -40.12
C ASP A 229 -25.40 6.32 -41.52
N LYS A 230 -24.73 7.17 -42.30
CA LYS A 230 -24.20 6.81 -43.63
C LYS A 230 -22.99 5.89 -43.49
N MET A 231 -23.09 4.69 -44.07
CA MET A 231 -22.02 3.71 -44.12
C MET A 231 -20.92 4.07 -45.14
N SER A 232 -19.69 3.59 -44.89
CA SER A 232 -18.58 3.70 -45.85
C SER A 232 -18.90 3.01 -47.18
N HIS A 233 -18.49 3.63 -48.30
CA HIS A 233 -18.67 3.08 -49.65
C HIS A 233 -18.07 1.68 -49.79
N GLN A 234 -16.89 1.43 -49.20
CA GLN A 234 -16.22 0.13 -49.24
C GLN A 234 -17.00 -0.98 -48.51
N ALA A 235 -17.72 -0.63 -47.44
CA ALA A 235 -18.55 -1.59 -46.72
C ALA A 235 -19.86 -1.86 -47.49
N LEU A 236 -20.45 -0.81 -48.08
CA LEU A 236 -21.64 -0.93 -48.91
C LEU A 236 -21.44 -1.87 -50.10
N GLU A 237 -20.32 -1.73 -50.82
CA GLU A 237 -19.98 -2.62 -51.95
C GLU A 237 -19.88 -4.08 -51.54
N VAL A 238 -19.31 -4.35 -50.35
CA VAL A 238 -19.20 -5.71 -49.82
C VAL A 238 -20.59 -6.29 -49.52
N PHE A 239 -21.50 -5.51 -48.95
CA PHE A 239 -22.87 -5.96 -48.71
C PHE A 239 -23.70 -6.08 -50.00
N GLU A 240 -23.53 -5.18 -50.96
CA GLU A 240 -24.16 -5.25 -52.29
C GLU A 240 -23.69 -6.50 -53.07
N GLY A 241 -22.40 -6.80 -53.04
CA GLY A 241 -21.82 -8.00 -53.66
C GLY A 241 -22.34 -9.30 -53.06
N ALA A 242 -22.62 -9.31 -51.75
CA ALA A 242 -23.18 -10.46 -51.03
C ALA A 242 -24.73 -10.47 -50.98
N GLU A 243 -25.39 -9.54 -51.69
CA GLU A 243 -26.86 -9.38 -51.72
C GLU A 243 -27.54 -9.18 -50.36
N VAL A 244 -26.81 -8.59 -49.40
CA VAL A 244 -27.32 -8.25 -48.07
C VAL A 244 -27.88 -6.82 -48.07
N PRO A 245 -29.20 -6.63 -47.80
CA PRO A 245 -29.81 -5.32 -47.81
C PRO A 245 -29.28 -4.41 -46.71
N VAL A 246 -28.88 -3.19 -47.09
CA VAL A 246 -28.56 -2.10 -46.17
C VAL A 246 -29.68 -1.06 -46.23
N ILE A 247 -30.38 -0.86 -45.11
CA ILE A 247 -31.60 -0.06 -45.02
C ILE A 247 -31.40 1.08 -44.01
N PRO A 248 -31.65 2.34 -44.36
CA PRO A 248 -31.62 3.43 -43.40
C PRO A 248 -32.73 3.28 -42.35
N VAL A 249 -32.42 3.60 -41.08
CA VAL A 249 -33.37 3.55 -39.97
C VAL A 249 -34.65 4.36 -40.26
N ARG A 250 -34.51 5.48 -40.98
CA ARG A 250 -35.61 6.39 -41.35
C ARG A 250 -36.67 5.76 -42.26
N SER A 251 -36.36 4.65 -42.91
CA SER A 251 -37.29 3.94 -43.81
C SER A 251 -38.19 2.95 -43.07
N LEU A 252 -37.95 2.69 -41.79
CA LEU A 252 -38.66 1.69 -40.98
C LEU A 252 -39.16 2.31 -39.68
N HIS A 253 -40.34 1.88 -39.24
CA HIS A 253 -40.83 2.19 -37.90
C HIS A 253 -40.30 1.14 -36.93
N ILE A 254 -39.24 1.49 -36.20
CA ILE A 254 -38.57 0.61 -35.25
C ILE A 254 -39.01 0.97 -33.83
N GLY A 255 -39.61 0.01 -33.12
CA GLY A 255 -39.84 0.14 -31.69
C GLY A 255 -38.58 -0.26 -30.93
N VAL A 256 -37.98 0.66 -30.16
CA VAL A 256 -36.80 0.35 -29.35
C VAL A 256 -37.25 -0.03 -27.94
N HIS A 257 -36.91 -1.25 -27.52
CA HIS A 257 -37.30 -1.85 -26.25
C HIS A 257 -36.03 -2.01 -25.39
N GLY A 258 -35.53 -0.87 -24.88
CA GLY A 258 -34.29 -0.80 -24.11
C GLY A 258 -33.07 -1.20 -24.94
N ASP A 259 -32.75 -2.49 -24.91
CA ASP A 259 -31.50 -3.04 -25.44
C ASP A 259 -31.66 -3.69 -26.83
N PHE A 260 -32.88 -3.89 -27.32
CA PHE A 260 -33.16 -4.43 -28.67
C PHE A 260 -34.25 -3.63 -29.40
N GLY A 261 -34.32 -3.80 -30.72
CA GLY A 261 -35.34 -3.18 -31.57
C GLY A 261 -36.39 -4.18 -32.03
N SER A 262 -37.53 -3.68 -32.50
CA SER A 262 -38.61 -4.50 -33.06
C SER A 262 -39.15 -3.81 -34.32
N VAL A 263 -39.37 -4.55 -35.41
CA VAL A 263 -39.98 -4.03 -36.64
C VAL A 263 -41.05 -4.96 -37.16
N LYS A 264 -42.12 -4.42 -37.72
CA LYS A 264 -43.15 -5.23 -38.38
C LYS A 264 -42.54 -6.03 -39.52
N THR A 265 -42.78 -7.35 -39.54
CA THR A 265 -42.21 -8.27 -40.53
C THR A 265 -42.56 -7.85 -41.97
N GLN A 266 -43.77 -7.34 -42.18
CA GLN A 266 -44.26 -6.88 -43.47
C GLN A 266 -43.50 -5.64 -44.00
N ASP A 267 -43.27 -4.65 -43.12
CA ASP A 267 -42.56 -3.41 -43.49
C ASP A 267 -41.10 -3.70 -43.86
N LEU A 268 -40.44 -4.55 -43.06
CA LEU A 268 -39.08 -5.00 -43.35
C LEU A 268 -38.99 -5.71 -44.71
N ASN A 269 -39.88 -6.67 -44.97
CA ASN A 269 -39.90 -7.40 -46.23
C ASN A 269 -40.13 -6.50 -47.44
N ARG A 270 -40.95 -5.45 -47.30
CA ARG A 270 -41.19 -4.47 -48.36
C ARG A 270 -39.91 -3.70 -48.68
N GLU A 271 -39.20 -3.21 -47.67
CA GLU A 271 -37.95 -2.47 -47.90
C GLU A 271 -36.82 -3.36 -48.45
N ILE A 272 -36.73 -4.61 -48.01
CA ILE A 272 -35.80 -5.60 -48.59
C ILE A 272 -36.10 -5.80 -50.09
N LYS A 273 -37.37 -5.98 -50.47
CA LYS A 273 -37.76 -6.14 -51.88
C LYS A 273 -37.41 -4.90 -52.72
N LYS A 274 -37.68 -3.70 -52.20
CA LYS A 274 -37.31 -2.44 -52.88
C LYS A 274 -35.80 -2.33 -53.06
N TRP A 275 -35.02 -2.67 -52.04
CA TRP A 275 -33.57 -2.64 -52.13
C TRP A 275 -33.04 -3.62 -53.19
N LYS A 276 -33.52 -4.87 -53.19
CA LYS A 276 -33.14 -5.88 -54.21
C LYS A 276 -33.49 -5.41 -55.63
N HIS A 277 -34.65 -4.80 -55.81
CA HIS A 277 -35.04 -4.24 -57.10
C HIS A 277 -34.07 -3.13 -57.55
N ARG A 278 -33.71 -2.19 -56.67
CA ARG A 278 -32.71 -1.15 -56.97
C ARG A 278 -31.34 -1.72 -57.33
N LEU A 279 -30.89 -2.75 -56.61
CA LEU A 279 -29.61 -3.41 -56.90
C LEU A 279 -29.62 -4.06 -58.30
N ASN A 280 -30.71 -4.74 -58.65
CA ASN A 280 -30.85 -5.38 -59.96
C ASN A 280 -30.87 -4.35 -61.10
N GLU A 281 -31.59 -3.24 -60.92
CA GLU A 281 -31.60 -2.15 -61.91
C GLU A 281 -30.23 -1.47 -62.05
N LYS A 282 -29.47 -1.36 -60.96
CA LYS A 282 -28.08 -0.86 -60.99
C LYS A 282 -27.17 -1.82 -61.78
N ARG A 283 -27.23 -3.13 -61.51
CA ARG A 283 -26.46 -4.15 -62.24
C ARG A 283 -26.74 -4.12 -63.75
N LYS A 284 -28.01 -4.07 -64.15
CA LYS A 284 -28.39 -3.96 -65.57
C LYS A 284 -27.76 -2.74 -66.25
N LYS A 285 -27.75 -1.58 -65.58
CA LYS A 285 -27.14 -0.36 -66.13
C LYS A 285 -25.63 -0.50 -66.26
N GLU A 286 -24.97 -1.11 -65.27
CA GLU A 286 -23.52 -1.36 -65.32
C GLU A 286 -23.16 -2.31 -66.48
N GLU A 287 -23.95 -3.38 -66.68
CA GLU A 287 -23.81 -4.31 -67.81
C GLU A 287 -24.02 -3.61 -69.16
N GLU A 288 -25.06 -2.77 -69.29
CA GLU A 288 -25.29 -1.96 -70.50
C GLU A 288 -24.11 -1.01 -70.79
N GLU A 289 -23.58 -0.35 -69.77
CA GLU A 289 -22.41 0.55 -69.90
C GLU A 289 -21.14 -0.21 -70.28
N GLU A 290 -20.91 -1.41 -69.73
CA GLU A 290 -19.78 -2.27 -70.11
C GLU A 290 -19.88 -2.73 -71.57
N LEU A 291 -21.06 -3.15 -72.01
CA LEU A 291 -21.30 -3.52 -73.42
C LEU A 291 -21.01 -2.33 -74.36
N LEU A 292 -21.42 -1.12 -73.98
CA LEU A 292 -21.12 0.10 -74.74
C LEU A 292 -19.62 0.39 -74.79
N LYS A 293 -18.88 0.20 -73.68
CA LYS A 293 -17.41 0.33 -73.65
C LYS A 293 -16.74 -0.66 -74.60
N VAL A 294 -17.13 -1.93 -74.59
CA VAL A 294 -16.57 -2.96 -75.50
C VAL A 294 -16.85 -2.60 -76.97
N ILE A 295 -18.07 -2.15 -77.29
CA ILE A 295 -18.43 -1.73 -78.65
C ILE A 295 -17.59 -0.53 -79.09
N THR A 296 -17.41 0.47 -78.21
CA THR A 296 -16.62 1.67 -78.53
C THR A 296 -15.13 1.35 -78.69
N GLU A 297 -14.57 0.47 -77.87
CA GLU A 297 -13.18 0.03 -77.98
C GLU A 297 -12.94 -0.80 -79.25
N TYR A 298 -13.86 -1.71 -79.59
CA TYR A 298 -13.85 -2.45 -80.85
C TYR A 298 -13.91 -1.51 -82.07
N ARG A 299 -14.79 -0.50 -82.04
CA ARG A 299 -14.88 0.53 -83.09
C ARG A 299 -13.60 1.36 -83.20
N ALA A 300 -12.95 1.67 -82.08
CA ALA A 300 -11.69 2.41 -82.05
C ALA A 300 -10.50 1.60 -82.60
N GLN A 301 -10.40 0.30 -82.28
CA GLN A 301 -9.38 -0.60 -82.82
C GLN A 301 -9.51 -0.78 -84.34
N ARG A 302 -10.72 -0.93 -84.87
CA ARG A 302 -10.96 -1.03 -86.33
C ARG A 302 -10.51 0.23 -87.07
N ARG A 303 -10.66 1.42 -86.48
CA ARG A 303 -10.17 2.68 -87.06
C ARG A 303 -8.64 2.81 -87.06
N ARG A 304 -7.94 2.12 -86.16
CA ARG A 304 -6.46 2.09 -86.12
C ARG A 304 -5.85 1.08 -87.11
N ASN A 305 -6.52 -0.03 -87.38
CA ASN A 305 -6.06 -1.07 -88.32
C ASN A 305 -6.37 -0.79 -89.81
N HIS A 306 -6.94 0.38 -90.13
CA HIS A 306 -7.22 0.83 -91.51
C HIS A 306 -6.50 2.17 -91.83
N LYS A 307 -5.42 2.46 -91.10
CA LYS A 307 -4.39 3.43 -91.46
C LYS A 307 -3.10 2.68 -91.74
#